data_AF-A0A3M1X9L4-F1
#
_entry.id   AF-A0A3M1X9L4-F1
#
_cell.length_a   1.000
_cell.length_b   1.000
_cell.length_c   1.000
_cell.angle_alpha   90.00
_cell.angle_beta   90.00
_cell.angle_gamma   90.00
#
_symmetry.space_group_name_H-M   'P 1'
#
loop_
_entity.id
_entity.type
_entity.pdbx_description
1 polymer ?
#
loop_
_entity_poly.entity_id
_entity_poly.type
_entity_poly.pdbx_seq_one_letter_code
_entity_poly.pdbx_strand_id
1 'polypeptide(L)'
;MKHLQALLGFVALLWLKTVLSIDVGQVELVNVRQDERASRGVLQEGRTNVVGVSRQKDLVRQADHFPPTESSRIPTQDTSYFPIIDRAMNLVHREVHFEAIGLFSRLIAQYPNHPMGYFFRAATLQTLMRDYRTRQFEARFQADLDSAIRIGERLKQQFPQDEWIYFYLGGAYGFRGL
;
A
#
# COMPACT_ATOMS: atom_id res chain seq x y z
N MET A 1 -46.88 -18.90 21.00
CA MET A 1 -46.55 -18.47 19.63
C MET A 1 -46.57 -16.95 19.43
N LYS A 2 -47.63 -16.20 19.81
CA LYS A 2 -47.72 -14.73 19.53
C LYS A 2 -46.52 -13.88 20.00
N HIS A 3 -45.88 -14.21 21.12
CA HIS A 3 -44.72 -13.45 21.63
C HIS A 3 -43.45 -13.56 20.78
N LEU A 4 -43.28 -14.62 19.98
CA LEU A 4 -42.06 -14.81 19.17
C LEU A 4 -42.02 -13.88 17.97
N GLN A 5 -43.17 -13.54 17.39
CA GLN A 5 -43.28 -12.60 16.26
C GLN A 5 -42.96 -11.16 16.67
N ALA A 6 -43.33 -10.76 17.90
CA ALA A 6 -43.01 -9.44 18.43
C ALA A 6 -41.49 -9.22 18.59
N LEU A 7 -40.77 -10.25 19.03
CA LEU A 7 -39.32 -10.16 19.26
C LEU A 7 -38.53 -10.02 17.94
N LEU A 8 -38.94 -10.76 16.90
CA LEU A 8 -38.34 -10.67 15.56
C LEU A 8 -38.53 -9.28 14.92
N GLY A 9 -39.70 -8.67 15.09
CA GLY A 9 -39.96 -7.31 14.60
C GLY A 9 -39.06 -6.25 15.26
N PHE A 10 -38.77 -6.40 16.55
CA PHE A 10 -37.93 -5.45 17.29
C PHE A 10 -36.45 -5.52 16.86
N VAL A 11 -35.92 -6.74 16.62
CA VAL A 11 -34.55 -6.95 16.14
C VAL A 11 -34.36 -6.38 14.73
N ALA A 12 -35.35 -6.54 13.84
CA ALA A 12 -35.31 -5.97 12.49
C ALA A 12 -35.29 -4.42 12.50
N LEU A 13 -36.08 -3.79 13.38
CA LEU A 13 -36.10 -2.33 13.57
C LEU A 13 -34.78 -1.77 14.12
N LEU A 14 -34.11 -2.51 15.01
CA LEU A 14 -32.78 -2.17 15.51
C LEU A 14 -31.70 -2.24 14.42
N TRP A 15 -31.72 -3.28 13.58
CA TRP A 15 -30.80 -3.41 12.45
C TRP A 15 -30.98 -2.30 11.40
N LEU A 16 -32.22 -1.93 11.08
CA LEU A 16 -32.49 -0.91 10.07
C LEU A 16 -31.98 0.48 10.47
N LYS A 17 -32.03 0.85 11.76
CA LYS A 17 -31.46 2.11 12.25
C LYS A 17 -29.95 2.17 12.11
N THR A 18 -29.23 1.08 12.41
CA THR A 18 -27.76 1.06 12.34
C THR A 18 -27.25 1.21 10.91
N VAL A 19 -27.95 0.63 9.93
CA VAL A 19 -27.60 0.74 8.49
C VAL A 19 -27.80 2.17 7.95
N LEU A 20 -28.79 2.91 8.46
CA LEU A 20 -29.10 4.27 8.01
C LEU A 20 -28.28 5.38 8.69
N SER A 21 -27.44 5.05 9.69
CA SER A 21 -26.53 6.00 10.35
C SER A 21 -25.09 5.97 9.84
N ILE A 22 -24.81 5.28 8.73
CA ILE A 22 -23.52 5.40 8.03
C ILE A 22 -23.56 6.65 7.16
N ASP A 23 -23.32 7.79 7.81
CA ASP A 23 -23.30 9.10 7.19
C ASP A 23 -22.12 9.23 6.21
N VAL A 24 -22.38 9.74 5.01
CA VAL A 24 -21.38 9.82 3.94
C VAL A 24 -20.53 11.07 4.17
N GLY A 25 -19.46 10.89 4.92
CA GLY A 25 -18.46 11.92 5.19
C GLY A 25 -17.91 12.55 3.90
N GLN A 26 -18.22 13.83 3.74
CA GLN A 26 -17.77 14.73 2.67
C GLN A 26 -16.28 14.54 2.35
N VAL A 27 -15.95 14.21 1.09
CA VAL A 27 -14.59 14.33 0.57
C VAL A 27 -14.46 15.69 -0.10
N GLU A 28 -13.79 16.64 0.56
CA GLU A 28 -13.53 17.95 -0.02
C GLU A 28 -12.63 17.83 -1.27
N LEU A 29 -13.09 18.42 -2.38
CA LEU A 29 -12.32 18.53 -3.61
C LEU A 29 -11.27 19.62 -3.47
N VAL A 30 -10.04 19.23 -3.10
CA VAL A 30 -8.89 20.14 -3.07
C VAL A 30 -8.57 20.62 -4.50
N ASN A 31 -8.94 21.86 -4.77
CA ASN A 31 -8.80 22.52 -6.07
C ASN A 31 -7.34 22.97 -6.29
N VAL A 32 -6.50 22.08 -6.87
CA VAL A 32 -5.12 22.40 -7.23
C VAL A 32 -5.11 23.31 -8.45
N ARG A 33 -5.00 24.60 -8.17
CA ARG A 33 -4.94 25.69 -9.16
C ARG A 33 -3.61 25.64 -9.91
N GLN A 34 -3.67 25.93 -11.22
CA GLN A 34 -2.52 25.99 -12.12
C GLN A 34 -1.51 27.07 -11.69
N ASP A 35 -0.21 26.78 -11.84
CA ASP A 35 0.83 27.81 -11.87
C ASP A 35 1.83 27.56 -13.03
N GLU A 36 1.32 27.66 -14.26
CA GLU A 36 2.15 27.74 -15.47
C GLU A 36 2.65 29.17 -15.67
N ARG A 37 3.70 29.62 -14.95
CA ARG A 37 4.27 30.96 -15.22
C ARG A 37 5.67 31.30 -14.69
N ALA A 38 6.70 30.49 -14.97
CA ALA A 38 8.10 30.99 -14.93
C ALA A 38 9.12 30.09 -15.66
N SER A 39 9.29 30.22 -16.98
CA SER A 39 10.53 29.85 -17.71
C SER A 39 10.46 30.23 -19.20
N ARG A 40 10.53 31.53 -19.51
CA ARG A 40 10.90 32.02 -20.85
C ARG A 40 11.77 33.27 -20.75
N GLY A 41 12.97 33.17 -21.32
CA GLY A 41 13.78 34.30 -21.74
C GLY A 41 14.83 34.82 -20.75
N VAL A 42 16.05 34.28 -20.84
CA VAL A 42 17.26 35.09 -21.03
C VAL A 42 18.18 34.36 -22.01
N LEU A 43 18.50 35.01 -23.14
CA LEU A 43 19.67 34.70 -23.95
C LEU A 43 20.80 35.63 -23.50
N GLN A 44 22.03 35.13 -23.36
CA GLN A 44 23.21 35.80 -23.91
C GLN A 44 24.45 34.90 -23.93
N GLU A 45 25.25 35.05 -24.97
CA GLU A 45 26.56 34.44 -25.13
C GLU A 45 27.62 35.17 -24.29
N GLY A 46 28.64 34.46 -23.81
CA GLY A 46 29.80 35.05 -23.13
C GLY A 46 30.99 34.09 -23.15
N ARG A 47 32.03 34.41 -23.90
CA ARG A 47 33.24 33.58 -24.06
C ARG A 47 34.25 33.78 -22.91
N THR A 48 35.17 32.82 -22.81
CA THR A 48 36.50 32.86 -22.14
C THR A 48 36.57 33.11 -20.63
N ASN A 49 37.00 32.10 -19.86
CA ASN A 49 38.44 31.92 -19.57
C ASN A 49 38.76 30.61 -18.84
N VAL A 50 39.98 30.08 -19.03
CA VAL A 50 40.45 28.81 -18.44
C VAL A 50 41.46 29.09 -17.32
N VAL A 51 40.95 29.26 -16.09
CA VAL A 51 41.64 29.14 -14.77
C VAL A 51 40.55 28.86 -13.70
N GLY A 52 40.70 28.00 -12.69
CA GLY A 52 41.74 27.01 -12.42
C GLY A 52 41.69 26.43 -10.99
N VAL A 53 42.24 25.23 -10.81
CA VAL A 53 42.76 24.64 -9.54
C VAL A 53 41.83 24.55 -8.31
N SER A 54 41.15 23.40 -8.20
CA SER A 54 41.26 22.48 -7.04
C SER A 54 41.16 23.01 -5.60
N ARG A 55 40.02 23.61 -5.19
CA ARG A 55 39.74 23.81 -3.74
C ARG A 55 38.27 23.69 -3.28
N GLN A 56 37.42 23.06 -4.10
CA GLN A 56 35.97 22.99 -3.87
C GLN A 56 35.43 21.55 -3.84
N LYS A 57 36.20 20.61 -3.26
CA LYS A 57 35.78 19.22 -2.99
C LYS A 57 35.61 18.88 -1.51
N ASP A 58 36.12 19.70 -0.61
CA ASP A 58 36.16 19.38 0.83
C ASP A 58 35.01 19.99 1.63
N LEU A 59 34.32 21.01 1.11
CA LEU A 59 33.17 21.65 1.77
C LEU A 59 31.81 21.01 1.45
N VAL A 60 31.75 20.06 0.51
CA VAL A 60 30.50 19.31 0.19
C VAL A 60 30.33 18.07 1.09
N ARG A 61 31.41 17.60 1.74
CA ARG A 61 31.43 16.34 2.50
C ARG A 61 30.77 16.38 3.90
N GLN A 62 30.20 17.52 4.31
CA GLN A 62 29.73 17.72 5.69
C GLN A 62 28.25 18.10 5.80
N ALA A 63 27.47 17.98 4.72
CA ALA A 63 26.01 18.11 4.73
C ALA A 63 25.28 16.75 4.76
N ASP A 64 25.93 15.66 4.37
CA ASP A 64 25.30 14.35 4.12
C ASP A 64 25.09 13.47 5.37
N HIS A 65 25.25 14.03 6.57
CA HIS A 65 25.06 13.29 7.83
C HIS A 65 23.92 13.83 8.70
N PHE A 66 22.80 14.17 8.06
CA PHE A 66 21.51 14.00 8.74
C PHE A 66 21.23 12.49 8.82
N PRO A 67 21.07 11.91 10.02
CA PRO A 67 20.55 10.55 10.11
C PRO A 67 19.16 10.55 9.45
N PRO A 68 18.84 9.57 8.58
CA PRO A 68 17.48 9.47 8.04
C PRO A 68 16.52 9.40 9.23
N THR A 69 15.56 10.33 9.26
CA THR A 69 14.51 10.32 10.28
C THR A 69 13.84 8.95 10.29
N GLU A 70 13.32 8.49 11.42
CA GLU A 70 12.86 7.09 11.53
C GLU A 70 11.73 6.75 10.52
N SER A 71 11.03 7.77 10.03
CA SER A 71 10.09 7.75 8.89
C SER A 71 10.71 7.48 7.50
N SER A 72 12.03 7.41 7.38
CA SER A 72 12.80 7.29 6.13
C SER A 72 13.49 5.93 5.96
N ARG A 73 13.36 5.01 6.92
CA ARG A 73 13.79 3.62 6.68
C ARG A 73 12.85 3.00 5.66
N ILE A 74 13.38 2.56 4.53
CA ILE A 74 12.62 1.80 3.54
C ILE A 74 12.10 0.54 4.27
N PRO A 75 10.79 0.23 4.25
CA PRO A 75 10.27 -0.89 5.03
C PRO A 75 10.99 -2.21 4.75
N THR A 76 11.51 -2.39 3.54
CA THR A 76 12.24 -3.58 3.08
C THR A 76 13.59 -3.83 3.75
N GLN A 77 14.12 -2.86 4.52
CA GLN A 77 15.26 -3.07 5.44
C GLN A 77 14.82 -3.48 6.86
N ASP A 78 13.55 -3.26 7.23
CA ASP A 78 12.99 -3.72 8.50
C ASP A 78 12.60 -5.20 8.40
N THR A 79 13.48 -6.07 8.88
CA THR A 79 13.30 -7.52 8.82
C THR A 79 12.24 -8.05 9.79
N SER A 80 11.64 -7.21 10.64
CA SER A 80 10.72 -7.63 11.71
C SER A 80 9.41 -8.25 11.22
N TYR A 81 9.01 -8.02 9.97
CA TYR A 81 7.84 -8.67 9.37
C TYR A 81 8.08 -10.13 8.95
N PHE A 82 9.34 -10.57 8.73
CA PHE A 82 9.59 -11.90 8.16
C PHE A 82 8.98 -13.05 8.97
N PRO A 83 9.04 -13.07 10.32
CA PRO A 83 8.36 -14.10 11.12
C PRO A 83 6.83 -14.12 10.96
N ILE A 84 6.21 -12.97 10.64
CA ILE A 84 4.77 -12.90 10.38
C ILE A 84 4.45 -13.53 9.02
N ILE A 85 5.25 -13.21 7.98
CA ILE A 85 5.09 -13.78 6.63
C ILE A 85 5.33 -15.28 6.66
N ASP A 86 6.44 -15.74 7.23
CA ASP A 86 6.79 -17.17 7.29
C ASP A 86 5.71 -17.97 8.02
N ARG A 87 5.25 -17.50 9.18
CA ARG A 87 4.13 -18.13 9.90
C ARG A 87 2.85 -18.15 9.06
N ALA A 88 2.53 -17.06 8.36
CA ALA A 88 1.32 -16.98 7.54
C ALA A 88 1.40 -17.89 6.31
N MET A 89 2.55 -17.97 5.64
CA MET A 89 2.78 -18.89 4.52
C MET A 89 2.68 -20.36 4.98
N ASN A 90 3.24 -20.70 6.14
CA ASN A 90 3.07 -22.03 6.75
C ASN A 90 1.61 -22.36 7.08
N LEU A 91 0.77 -21.36 7.40
CA LEU A 91 -0.67 -21.56 7.55
C LEU A 91 -1.38 -21.74 6.19
N VAL A 92 -0.98 -21.01 5.15
CA VAL A 92 -1.50 -21.22 3.77
C VAL A 92 -1.17 -22.63 3.26
N HIS A 93 0.07 -23.10 3.43
CA HIS A 93 0.48 -24.45 3.04
C HIS A 93 -0.25 -25.58 3.82
N ARG A 94 -0.89 -25.24 4.93
CA ARG A 94 -1.70 -26.16 5.75
C ARG A 94 -3.21 -25.93 5.59
N GLU A 95 -3.62 -25.19 4.57
CA GLU A 95 -5.01 -24.84 4.24
C GLU A 95 -5.74 -24.03 5.35
N VAL A 96 -5.00 -23.47 6.32
CA VAL A 96 -5.53 -22.66 7.43
C VAL A 96 -5.67 -21.19 7.00
N HIS A 97 -6.36 -20.97 5.88
CA HIS A 97 -6.36 -19.68 5.16
C HIS A 97 -6.88 -18.51 6.01
N PHE A 98 -7.90 -18.70 6.85
CA PHE A 98 -8.46 -17.61 7.65
C PHE A 98 -7.50 -17.08 8.72
N GLU A 99 -6.66 -17.95 9.32
CA GLU A 99 -5.60 -17.51 10.23
C GLU A 99 -4.49 -16.75 9.50
N ALA A 100 -4.09 -17.24 8.31
CA ALA A 100 -3.14 -16.54 7.45
C ALA A 100 -3.64 -15.14 7.03
N ILE A 101 -4.91 -15.03 6.60
CA ILE A 101 -5.60 -13.77 6.32
C ILE A 101 -5.60 -12.85 7.55
N GLY A 102 -5.75 -13.41 8.75
CA GLY A 102 -5.63 -12.69 10.02
C GLY A 102 -4.24 -12.08 10.23
N LEU A 103 -3.17 -12.86 9.99
CA LEU A 103 -1.79 -12.37 10.09
C LEU A 103 -1.47 -11.31 9.03
N PHE A 104 -1.85 -11.51 7.76
CA PHE A 104 -1.65 -10.50 6.72
C PHE A 104 -2.48 -9.23 6.98
N SER A 105 -3.65 -9.35 7.62
CA SER A 105 -4.42 -8.17 8.05
C SER A 105 -3.73 -7.38 9.17
N ARG A 106 -2.99 -8.04 10.08
CA ARG A 106 -2.12 -7.35 11.06
C ARG A 106 -0.92 -6.70 10.37
N LEU A 107 -0.32 -7.38 9.39
CA LEU A 107 0.78 -6.84 8.60
C LEU A 107 0.37 -5.56 7.84
N ILE A 108 -0.84 -5.52 7.29
CA ILE A 108 -1.43 -4.30 6.70
C ILE A 108 -1.65 -3.21 7.75
N ALA A 109 -2.09 -3.55 8.97
CA ALA A 109 -2.29 -2.55 10.02
C ALA A 109 -0.96 -1.95 10.52
N GLN A 110 0.13 -2.72 10.51
CA GLN A 110 1.48 -2.26 10.86
C GLN A 110 2.15 -1.47 9.74
N TYR A 111 1.99 -1.92 8.48
CA TYR A 111 2.62 -1.32 7.30
C TYR A 111 1.58 -0.92 6.23
N PRO A 112 0.62 -0.03 6.52
CA PRO A 112 -0.50 0.29 5.60
C PRO A 112 -0.04 0.99 4.32
N ASN A 113 1.17 1.55 4.31
CA ASN A 113 1.78 2.21 3.17
C ASN A 113 2.74 1.31 2.37
N HIS A 114 2.74 -0.01 2.62
CA HIS A 114 3.58 -1.01 1.95
C HIS A 114 2.74 -2.08 1.23
N PRO A 115 3.06 -2.50 -0.01
CA PRO A 115 2.17 -3.34 -0.83
C PRO A 115 2.12 -4.80 -0.36
N MET A 116 3.17 -5.26 0.31
CA MET A 116 3.38 -6.62 0.81
C MET A 116 2.17 -7.25 1.51
N GLY A 117 1.60 -6.56 2.51
CA GLY A 117 0.50 -7.11 3.30
C GLY A 117 -0.77 -7.33 2.47
N TYR A 118 -1.06 -6.39 1.58
CA TYR A 118 -2.16 -6.49 0.61
C TYR A 118 -1.91 -7.60 -0.41
N PHE A 119 -0.70 -7.66 -0.98
CA PHE A 119 -0.29 -8.69 -1.94
C PHE A 119 -0.46 -10.11 -1.38
N PHE A 120 0.09 -10.40 -0.18
CA PHE A 120 -0.01 -11.73 0.40
C PHE A 120 -1.45 -12.07 0.84
N ARG A 121 -2.24 -11.09 1.28
CA ARG A 121 -3.66 -11.32 1.57
C ARG A 121 -4.44 -11.64 0.29
N ALA A 122 -4.22 -10.91 -0.80
CA ALA A 122 -4.79 -11.24 -2.11
C ALA A 122 -4.40 -12.64 -2.59
N ALA A 123 -3.11 -13.01 -2.53
CA ALA A 123 -2.64 -14.36 -2.89
C ALA A 123 -3.30 -15.48 -2.06
N THR A 124 -3.53 -15.22 -0.77
CA THR A 124 -4.22 -16.16 0.13
C THR A 124 -5.71 -16.29 -0.21
N LEU A 125 -6.38 -15.17 -0.53
CA LEU A 125 -7.78 -15.17 -0.97
C LEU A 125 -7.94 -15.87 -2.32
N GLN A 126 -6.99 -15.71 -3.25
CA GLN A 126 -6.99 -16.40 -4.55
C GLN A 126 -6.87 -17.92 -4.37
N THR A 127 -5.91 -18.36 -3.54
CA THR A 127 -5.75 -19.77 -3.15
C THR A 127 -7.05 -20.33 -2.55
N LEU A 128 -7.61 -19.65 -1.53
CA LEU A 128 -8.87 -20.02 -0.89
C LEU A 128 -10.05 -20.11 -1.89
N MET A 129 -10.18 -19.14 -2.80
CA MET A 129 -11.22 -19.16 -3.83
C MET A 129 -11.06 -20.31 -4.82
N ARG A 130 -9.83 -20.63 -5.22
CA ARG A 130 -9.51 -21.75 -6.12
C ARG A 130 -9.82 -23.10 -5.45
N ASP A 131 -9.33 -23.30 -4.24
CA ASP A 131 -9.35 -24.60 -3.57
C ASP A 131 -10.77 -25.00 -3.15
N TYR A 132 -11.58 -24.03 -2.69
CA TYR A 132 -13.00 -24.22 -2.38
C TYR A 132 -13.96 -23.87 -3.53
N ARG A 133 -13.44 -23.55 -4.72
CA ARG A 133 -14.20 -23.16 -5.93
C ARG A 133 -15.30 -22.11 -5.68
N THR A 134 -14.98 -21.09 -4.90
CA THR A 134 -15.91 -20.03 -4.46
C THR A 134 -15.47 -18.65 -4.95
N ARG A 135 -16.43 -17.76 -5.21
CA ARG A 135 -16.18 -16.35 -5.55
C ARG A 135 -16.54 -15.37 -4.42
N GLN A 136 -16.92 -15.88 -3.24
CA GLN A 136 -17.37 -15.04 -2.11
C GLN A 136 -16.34 -14.00 -1.64
N PHE A 137 -15.06 -14.20 -1.96
CA PHE A 137 -13.96 -13.31 -1.58
C PHE A 137 -13.45 -12.42 -2.72
N GLU A 138 -14.04 -12.50 -3.92
CA GLU A 138 -13.56 -11.86 -5.16
C GLU A 138 -13.43 -10.34 -4.99
N ALA A 139 -14.44 -9.68 -4.41
CA ALA A 139 -14.40 -8.24 -4.15
C ALA A 139 -13.26 -7.82 -3.19
N ARG A 140 -12.94 -8.65 -2.19
CA ARG A 140 -11.84 -8.37 -1.25
C ARG A 140 -10.47 -8.64 -1.89
N PHE A 141 -10.36 -9.69 -2.69
CA PHE A 141 -9.19 -10.01 -3.49
C PHE A 141 -8.83 -8.86 -4.45
N GLN A 142 -9.82 -8.33 -5.19
CA GLN A 142 -9.62 -7.18 -6.09
C GLN A 142 -9.23 -5.90 -5.32
N ALA A 143 -9.88 -5.60 -4.18
CA ALA A 143 -9.54 -4.44 -3.37
C ALA A 143 -8.11 -4.51 -2.78
N ASP A 144 -7.66 -5.70 -2.40
CA ASP A 144 -6.27 -5.94 -1.96
C ASP A 144 -5.28 -5.82 -3.13
N LEU A 145 -5.62 -6.31 -4.32
CA LEU A 145 -4.81 -6.13 -5.54
C LEU A 145 -4.64 -4.67 -5.95
N ASP A 146 -5.74 -3.92 -6.05
CA ASP A 146 -5.69 -2.49 -6.40
C ASP A 146 -4.89 -1.70 -5.35
N SER A 147 -4.98 -2.08 -4.07
CA SER A 147 -4.15 -1.50 -3.01
C SER A 147 -2.66 -1.82 -3.19
N ALA A 148 -2.31 -3.08 -3.47
CA ALA A 148 -0.93 -3.50 -3.71
C ALA A 148 -0.33 -2.80 -4.95
N ILE A 149 -1.09 -2.72 -6.05
CA ILE A 149 -0.65 -2.05 -7.30
C ILE A 149 -0.47 -0.56 -7.06
N ARG A 150 -1.48 0.15 -6.52
CA ARG A 150 -1.42 1.60 -6.28
C ARG A 150 -0.28 2.00 -5.34
N ILE A 151 -0.05 1.22 -4.29
CA ILE A 151 1.06 1.47 -3.36
C ILE A 151 2.40 1.11 -4.02
N GLY A 152 2.49 -0.02 -4.72
CA GLY A 152 3.69 -0.47 -5.43
C GLY A 152 4.15 0.52 -6.49
N GLU A 153 3.25 1.03 -7.34
CA GLU A 153 3.54 2.06 -8.34
C GLU A 153 4.10 3.34 -7.70
N ARG A 154 3.49 3.81 -6.60
CA ARG A 154 3.98 4.98 -5.85
C ARG A 154 5.36 4.74 -5.26
N LEU A 155 5.59 3.60 -4.61
CA LEU A 155 6.88 3.30 -4.00
C LEU A 155 7.97 3.04 -5.05
N LYS A 156 7.65 2.46 -6.22
CA LYS A 156 8.58 2.24 -7.34
C LYS A 156 9.21 3.55 -7.81
N GLN A 157 8.44 4.64 -7.83
CA GLN A 157 8.92 5.98 -8.17
C GLN A 157 9.83 6.57 -7.07
N GLN A 158 9.59 6.24 -5.80
CA GLN A 158 10.34 6.75 -4.64
C GLN A 158 11.63 5.96 -4.37
N PHE A 159 11.61 4.65 -4.61
CA PHE A 159 12.67 3.69 -4.28
C PHE A 159 12.95 2.77 -5.48
N PRO A 160 13.43 3.31 -6.62
CA PRO A 160 13.53 2.56 -7.88
C PRO A 160 14.54 1.40 -7.87
N GLN A 161 15.38 1.29 -6.83
CA GLN A 161 16.35 0.20 -6.63
C GLN A 161 15.86 -0.91 -5.70
N ASP A 162 14.66 -0.81 -5.12
CA ASP A 162 14.14 -1.81 -4.19
C ASP A 162 13.42 -2.94 -4.94
N GLU A 163 14.12 -4.06 -5.07
CA GLU A 163 13.68 -5.28 -5.77
C GLU A 163 12.36 -5.85 -5.24
N TRP A 164 12.07 -5.71 -3.94
CA TRP A 164 10.85 -6.23 -3.33
C TRP A 164 9.61 -5.50 -3.81
N ILE A 165 9.71 -4.20 -4.10
CA ILE A 165 8.61 -3.43 -4.70
C ILE A 165 8.22 -4.04 -6.04
N TYR A 166 9.20 -4.35 -6.89
CA TYR A 166 8.96 -4.99 -8.19
C TYR A 166 8.40 -6.41 -8.04
N PHE A 167 8.85 -7.18 -7.04
CA PHE A 167 8.27 -8.49 -6.73
C PHE A 167 6.77 -8.39 -6.37
N TYR A 168 6.39 -7.54 -5.41
CA TYR A 168 4.99 -7.39 -5.02
C TYR A 168 4.12 -6.79 -6.12
N LEU A 169 4.63 -5.79 -6.85
CA LEU A 169 3.92 -5.11 -7.93
C LEU A 169 3.74 -6.03 -9.15
N GLY A 170 4.80 -6.73 -9.57
CA GLY A 170 4.76 -7.69 -10.66
C GLY A 170 3.85 -8.87 -10.35
N GLY A 171 3.90 -9.40 -9.12
CA GLY A 171 2.98 -10.44 -8.66
C GLY A 171 1.52 -9.97 -8.64
N ALA A 172 1.25 -8.74 -8.20
CA ALA A 172 -0.09 -8.16 -8.23
C ALA A 172 -0.62 -7.95 -9.67
N TYR A 173 0.21 -7.48 -10.60
CA TYR A 173 -0.15 -7.43 -12.02
C TYR A 173 -0.38 -8.82 -12.61
N GLY A 174 0.40 -9.83 -12.20
CA GLY A 174 0.19 -11.23 -12.59
C GLY A 174 -1.18 -11.76 -12.19
N PHE A 175 -1.60 -11.51 -10.94
CA PHE A 175 -2.96 -11.86 -10.48
C PHE A 175 -4.07 -11.10 -11.20
N ARG A 176 -3.83 -9.85 -11.65
CA ARG A 176 -4.80 -9.05 -12.42
C ARG A 176 -5.03 -9.59 -13.84
N GLY A 177 -4.14 -10.46 -14.34
CA GLY A 177 -4.26 -11.13 -15.63
C GLY A 177 -4.98 -12.49 -15.61
N LEU A 178 -5.49 -12.92 -14.45
CA LEU A 178 -6.26 -14.17 -14.26
C LEU A 178 -7.78 -13.93 -14.35
#